data_AF-A0A6N8U1U6-F1
#
_entry.id   AF-A0A6N8U1U6-F1
#
_cell.length_a   1.000
_cell.length_b   1.000
_cell.length_c   1.000
_cell.angle_alpha   90.00
_cell.angle_beta   90.00
_cell.angle_gamma   90.00
#
_symmetry.space_group_name_H-M   'P 1'
#
loop_
_entity.id
_entity.type
_entity.pdbx_description
1 polymer ?
#
loop_
_entity_poly.entity_id
_entity_poly.type
_entity_poly.pdbx_seq_one_letter_code
_entity_poly.pdbx_strand_id
1 'polypeptide(L)'
;MKNKRENYQELARQIVEQVGGEENIDNVIHCVTRLRFYLKDPKLPDTEKIKDLDGVMGVALAGGQYQVVVGPAVDDIYKEVMAQLSPSEETASNRQAAGPPEDSTFMEKVGYNFNQFIGIITGSVMPIISILAAAGIIKGLLAVLTATNIVTDMGTAYLIINAMADAVFYFLPVLIGFNAAKRMNGNPVLTAVIGGVIIHPTVLEAANSNMNIFAIGNFAFPFVSYTYSIFPMILAAWLVKNLEDWLKTWVSAYIQAIFIPIVIIGLVSAITLLITGPVLVGFSTTLANGLQSMLDFNAPLFGAVIAAFYQLLVIFGLHWGIVPVYVNDFATLGYSYLSVMISVTIVGQAGAALGVAVKSKKAEVKELGYAGAFSAFCGITEPAIYGINLRFRRPFICASIASAVGGLLAGILGVNMWSIIGSLIGLPSFIDPDNGITANFWYAILVTFVTLALSFGLTYVWGYNDKMEMYKKREKPKNPTKADFSNSSKQQIK
;
A
#
# COMPACT_ATOMS: atom_id res chain seq x y z
N MET A 1 25.20 14.37 15.64
CA MET A 1 24.88 13.12 14.89
C MET A 1 25.41 11.85 15.58
N LYS A 2 26.62 11.84 16.16
CA LYS A 2 27.16 10.68 16.91
C LYS A 2 26.23 10.12 18.00
N ASN A 3 25.73 10.98 18.91
CA ASN A 3 24.81 10.56 19.99
C ASN A 3 23.51 9.91 19.53
N LYS A 4 23.02 10.19 18.31
CA LYS A 4 21.73 9.64 17.84
C LYS A 4 21.90 8.23 17.28
N ARG A 5 23.06 7.95 16.68
CA ARG A 5 23.40 6.64 16.11
C ARG A 5 23.78 5.62 17.19
N GLU A 6 24.54 6.06 18.20
CA GLU A 6 24.84 5.24 19.39
C GLU A 6 23.54 4.82 20.12
N ASN A 7 22.54 5.72 20.18
CA ASN A 7 21.25 5.41 20.80
C ASN A 7 20.43 4.38 19.99
N TYR A 8 20.50 4.40 18.66
CA TYR A 8 19.82 3.40 17.81
C TYR A 8 20.51 2.05 17.84
N GLN A 9 21.83 2.02 17.93
CA GLN A 9 22.59 0.79 18.05
C GLN A 9 22.27 0.07 19.37
N GLU A 10 22.21 0.83 20.47
CA GLU A 10 21.83 0.28 21.77
C GLU A 10 20.36 -0.18 21.80
N LEU A 11 19.45 0.61 21.22
CA LEU A 11 18.05 0.23 21.09
C LEU A 11 17.88 -1.06 20.27
N ALA A 12 18.58 -1.17 19.13
CA ALA A 12 18.57 -2.37 18.30
C ALA A 12 19.08 -3.59 19.08
N ARG A 13 20.13 -3.43 19.90
CA ARG A 13 20.70 -4.49 20.75
C ARG A 13 19.71 -4.99 21.78
N GLN A 14 19.08 -4.06 22.49
CA GLN A 14 18.07 -4.38 23.48
C GLN A 14 16.86 -5.05 22.85
N ILE A 15 16.42 -4.62 21.65
CA ILE A 15 15.32 -5.28 20.95
C ILE A 15 15.70 -6.73 20.57
N VAL A 16 16.87 -6.96 19.98
CA VAL A 16 17.31 -8.31 19.56
C VAL A 16 17.44 -9.26 20.77
N GLU A 17 18.01 -8.77 21.87
CA GLU A 17 18.13 -9.55 23.11
C GLU A 17 16.75 -9.96 23.65
N GLN A 18 15.82 -8.99 23.74
CA GLN A 18 14.52 -9.23 24.35
C GLN A 18 13.53 -10.01 23.46
N VAL A 19 13.75 -10.11 22.14
CA VAL A 19 12.96 -11.01 21.28
C VAL A 19 13.43 -12.47 21.34
N GLY A 20 14.42 -12.79 22.17
CA GLY A 20 14.97 -14.13 22.34
C GLY A 20 16.31 -14.37 21.63
N GLY A 21 17.01 -13.30 21.23
CA GLY A 21 18.31 -13.35 20.58
C GLY A 21 18.26 -13.67 19.08
N GLU A 22 19.41 -13.60 18.42
CA GLU A 22 19.58 -13.92 16.99
C GLU A 22 19.05 -15.33 16.65
N GLU A 23 19.22 -16.28 17.56
CA GLU A 23 18.79 -17.67 17.35
C GLU A 23 17.27 -17.84 17.25
N ASN A 24 16.50 -16.96 17.89
CA ASN A 24 15.04 -16.97 17.81
C ASN A 24 14.49 -16.19 16.60
N ILE A 25 15.34 -15.38 15.95
CA ILE A 25 14.92 -14.54 14.83
C ILE A 25 15.07 -15.34 13.53
N ASP A 26 13.92 -15.59 12.88
CA ASP A 26 13.88 -16.20 11.55
C ASP A 26 14.07 -15.15 10.46
N ASN A 27 13.38 -14.02 10.57
CA ASN A 27 13.54 -12.90 9.65
C ASN A 27 13.11 -11.58 10.31
N VAL A 28 13.65 -10.47 9.82
CA VAL A 28 13.22 -9.11 10.20
C VAL A 28 12.94 -8.33 8.94
N ILE A 29 11.77 -7.71 8.87
CA ILE A 29 11.46 -6.70 7.85
C ILE A 29 11.00 -5.42 8.55
N HIS A 30 10.89 -4.33 7.83
CA HIS A 30 10.32 -3.10 8.36
C HIS A 30 9.30 -2.48 7.41
N CYS A 31 8.39 -1.72 8.00
CA CYS A 31 7.59 -0.70 7.30
C CYS A 31 7.90 0.66 7.94
N VAL A 32 7.23 1.73 7.52
CA VAL A 32 7.50 3.14 7.89
C VAL A 32 7.63 3.43 9.39
N THR A 33 7.02 2.62 10.27
CA THR A 33 7.10 2.83 11.73
C THR A 33 7.37 1.58 12.56
N ARG A 34 7.54 0.40 11.95
CA ARG A 34 7.60 -0.87 12.69
C ARG A 34 8.65 -1.80 12.14
N LEU A 35 9.43 -2.37 13.05
CA LEU A 35 10.17 -3.61 12.83
C LEU A 35 9.20 -4.78 12.98
N ARG A 36 9.31 -5.77 12.10
CA ARG A 36 8.45 -6.95 12.08
C ARG A 36 9.34 -8.18 12.09
N PHE A 37 9.40 -8.82 13.25
CA PHE A 37 10.16 -10.04 13.49
C PHE A 37 9.27 -11.25 13.19
N TYR A 38 9.80 -12.15 12.39
CA TYR A 38 9.35 -13.52 12.29
C TYR A 38 10.21 -14.33 13.24
N LEU A 39 9.58 -14.97 14.22
CA LEU A 39 10.27 -15.65 15.31
C LEU A 39 10.02 -17.15 15.24
N LYS A 40 11.02 -17.95 15.59
CA LYS A 40 10.91 -19.42 15.65
C LYS A 40 9.98 -19.85 16.78
N ASP A 41 10.15 -19.26 17.97
CA ASP A 41 9.21 -19.40 19.08
C ASP A 41 8.62 -18.03 19.48
N PRO A 42 7.32 -17.81 19.25
CA PRO A 42 6.64 -16.56 19.59
C PRO A 42 6.40 -16.35 21.10
N LYS A 43 6.79 -17.29 21.98
CA LYS A 43 6.67 -17.16 23.44
C LYS A 43 7.95 -16.68 24.14
N LEU A 44 9.09 -16.75 23.48
CA LEU A 44 10.37 -16.29 24.01
C LEU A 44 10.48 -14.76 24.20
N PRO A 45 9.82 -13.90 23.40
CA PRO A 45 9.95 -12.46 23.56
C PRO A 45 9.44 -11.91 24.89
N ASP A 46 10.27 -11.13 25.58
CA ASP A 46 9.89 -10.37 26.79
C ASP A 46 9.19 -9.06 26.39
N THR A 47 7.88 -9.18 26.15
CA THR A 47 7.06 -8.10 25.58
C THR A 47 6.92 -6.90 26.50
N GLU A 48 6.98 -7.09 27.82
CA GLU A 48 6.88 -5.96 28.75
C GLU A 48 8.19 -5.17 28.76
N LYS A 49 9.35 -5.85 28.79
CA LYS A 49 10.63 -5.15 28.69
C LYS A 49 10.81 -4.40 27.37
N ILE A 50 10.34 -4.96 26.25
CA ILE A 50 10.44 -4.28 24.94
C ILE A 50 9.61 -3.00 24.91
N LYS A 51 8.44 -2.97 25.55
CA LYS A 51 7.59 -1.76 25.61
C LYS A 51 8.21 -0.64 26.45
N ASP A 52 9.01 -0.99 27.44
CA ASP A 52 9.66 -0.03 28.34
C ASP A 52 10.98 0.54 27.78
N LEU A 53 11.44 0.06 26.61
CA LEU A 53 12.63 0.59 25.96
C LEU A 53 12.38 2.00 25.42
N ASP A 54 13.31 2.91 25.69
CA ASP A 54 13.27 4.28 25.16
C ASP A 54 13.38 4.27 23.63
N GLY A 55 12.38 4.82 22.94
CA GLY A 55 12.22 4.75 21.48
C GLY A 55 11.26 3.66 20.97
N VAL A 56 10.70 2.81 21.83
CA VAL A 56 9.62 1.87 21.48
C VAL A 56 8.26 2.46 21.87
N MET A 57 7.41 2.72 20.89
CA MET A 57 6.03 3.20 21.10
C MET A 57 5.02 2.07 21.35
N GLY A 58 5.45 0.81 21.17
CA GLY A 58 4.67 -0.36 21.57
C GLY A 58 5.00 -1.61 20.77
N VAL A 59 4.37 -2.71 21.17
CA VAL A 59 4.55 -4.03 20.54
C VAL A 59 3.21 -4.59 20.08
N ALA A 60 3.16 -5.23 18.91
CA ALA A 60 1.99 -5.91 18.38
C ALA A 60 2.30 -7.31 17.86
N LEU A 61 1.46 -8.28 18.21
CA LEU A 61 1.43 -9.59 17.57
C LEU A 61 0.27 -9.62 16.57
N ALA A 62 0.58 -9.64 15.28
CA ALA A 62 -0.40 -9.64 14.20
C ALA A 62 0.11 -10.43 12.99
N GLY A 63 -0.74 -11.26 12.38
CA GLY A 63 -0.40 -12.01 11.17
C GLY A 63 0.81 -12.93 11.30
N GLY A 64 1.02 -13.55 12.48
CA GLY A 64 2.18 -14.39 12.76
C GLY A 64 3.51 -13.64 12.98
N GLN A 65 3.48 -12.30 13.00
CA GLN A 65 4.66 -11.46 13.20
C GLN A 65 4.65 -10.82 14.58
N TYR A 66 5.85 -10.71 15.17
CA TYR A 66 6.12 -9.91 16.36
C TYR A 66 6.60 -8.51 15.92
N GLN A 67 5.77 -7.49 16.11
CA GLN A 67 6.01 -6.15 15.58
C GLN A 67 6.40 -5.19 16.71
N VAL A 68 7.55 -4.52 16.57
CA VAL A 68 8.02 -3.47 17.48
C VAL A 68 7.83 -2.12 16.77
N VAL A 69 7.03 -1.24 17.36
CA VAL A 69 6.71 0.09 16.82
C VAL A 69 7.76 1.07 17.31
N VAL A 70 8.63 1.55 16.41
CA VAL A 70 9.76 2.45 16.73
C VAL A 70 9.65 3.82 16.05
N GLY A 71 8.61 4.01 15.22
CA GLY A 71 8.32 5.32 14.61
C GLY A 71 9.17 5.65 13.39
N PRO A 72 9.28 6.93 13.02
CA PRO A 72 9.85 7.36 11.74
C PRO A 72 11.35 7.05 11.57
N ALA A 73 12.06 6.70 12.65
CA ALA A 73 13.46 6.29 12.64
C ALA A 73 13.67 4.79 12.36
N VAL A 74 12.62 4.06 11.97
CA VAL A 74 12.66 2.59 11.79
C VAL A 74 13.73 2.12 10.82
N ASP A 75 14.02 2.86 9.75
CA ASP A 75 15.02 2.47 8.75
C ASP A 75 16.43 2.47 9.34
N ASP A 76 16.73 3.45 10.19
CA ASP A 76 18.03 3.54 10.86
C ASP A 76 18.17 2.45 11.92
N ILE A 77 17.12 2.19 12.69
CA ILE A 77 17.11 1.13 13.72
C ILE A 77 17.18 -0.24 13.05
N TYR A 78 16.49 -0.45 11.93
CA TYR A 78 16.54 -1.70 11.16
C TYR A 78 17.96 -2.01 10.68
N LYS A 79 18.69 -1.01 10.17
CA LYS A 79 20.10 -1.19 9.77
C LYS A 79 20.97 -1.64 10.94
N GLU A 80 20.78 -1.04 12.11
CA GLU A 80 21.52 -1.44 13.32
C GLU A 80 21.11 -2.83 13.83
N VAL A 81 19.84 -3.23 13.71
CA VAL A 81 19.38 -4.60 14.00
C VAL A 81 20.03 -5.59 13.02
N MET A 82 20.02 -5.29 11.72
CA MET A 82 20.64 -6.11 10.69
C MET A 82 22.16 -6.17 10.79
N ALA A 83 22.81 -5.16 11.36
CA ALA A 83 24.25 -5.18 11.61
C ALA A 83 24.63 -6.10 12.79
N GLN A 84 23.69 -6.36 13.70
CA GLN A 84 23.88 -7.20 14.88
C GLN A 84 23.49 -8.67 14.65
N LEU A 85 22.57 -8.91 13.72
CA LEU A 85 22.34 -10.23 13.15
C LEU A 85 23.48 -10.45 12.15
N SER A 86 24.34 -11.44 12.36
CA SER A 86 25.63 -11.70 11.66
C SER A 86 25.73 -11.16 10.22
N PRO A 87 26.91 -10.69 9.75
CA PRO A 87 27.08 -10.01 8.46
C PRO A 87 26.87 -10.97 7.29
N SER A 88 25.61 -11.20 6.97
CA SER A 88 25.16 -11.82 5.75
C SER A 88 24.26 -10.81 5.08
N GLU A 89 24.92 -9.86 4.40
CA GLU A 89 24.30 -8.81 3.56
C GLU A 89 23.41 -9.38 2.43
N GLU A 90 23.22 -10.70 2.35
CA GLU A 90 22.38 -11.38 1.37
C GLU A 90 21.09 -12.02 1.95
N THR A 91 20.81 -11.94 3.25
CA THR A 91 19.75 -12.81 3.83
C THR A 91 18.38 -12.14 4.02
N ALA A 92 18.23 -10.82 3.82
CA ALA A 92 16.96 -10.11 4.04
C ALA A 92 15.86 -10.40 2.99
N SER A 93 16.14 -11.16 1.93
CA SER A 93 15.13 -11.68 1.00
C SER A 93 14.94 -13.21 1.09
N ASN A 94 15.75 -13.92 1.88
CA ASN A 94 16.12 -15.30 1.56
C ASN A 94 15.56 -16.39 2.50
N ARG A 95 14.32 -16.27 2.99
CA ARG A 95 13.60 -17.42 3.59
C ARG A 95 12.22 -17.61 2.99
N GLN A 96 12.06 -18.78 2.39
CA GLN A 96 10.85 -19.34 1.82
C GLN A 96 9.73 -19.30 2.88
N ALA A 97 8.58 -18.69 2.56
CA ALA A 97 7.41 -18.80 3.42
C ALA A 97 7.06 -20.29 3.55
N ALA A 98 7.09 -20.82 4.78
CA ALA A 98 6.77 -22.20 5.11
C ALA A 98 5.48 -22.61 4.41
N GLY A 99 5.53 -23.66 3.58
CA GLY A 99 4.41 -24.15 2.79
C GLY A 99 3.15 -24.43 3.63
N PRO A 100 1.97 -24.51 2.99
CA PRO A 100 0.76 -24.84 3.72
C PRO A 100 0.95 -26.22 4.40
N PRO A 101 0.41 -26.44 5.61
CA PRO A 101 0.51 -27.73 6.29
C PRO A 101 0.07 -28.86 5.34
N GLU A 102 0.79 -30.00 5.34
CA GLU A 102 0.54 -31.11 4.42
C GLU A 102 -0.94 -31.59 4.43
N ASP A 103 -1.60 -31.43 5.58
CA ASP A 103 -3.01 -31.81 5.83
C ASP A 103 -4.05 -30.68 5.66
N SER A 104 -3.74 -29.62 4.90
CA SER A 104 -4.67 -28.49 4.70
C SER A 104 -5.76 -28.78 3.66
N THR A 105 -6.98 -28.35 3.97
CA THR A 105 -8.16 -28.51 3.08
C THR A 105 -7.97 -27.70 1.80
N PHE A 106 -8.62 -28.06 0.68
CA PHE A 106 -8.56 -27.30 -0.59
C PHE A 106 -8.79 -25.79 -0.39
N MET A 107 -9.76 -25.40 0.45
CA MET A 107 -10.04 -24.00 0.77
C MET A 107 -8.92 -23.30 1.55
N GLU A 108 -8.19 -24.01 2.41
CA GLU A 108 -7.03 -23.46 3.12
C GLU A 108 -5.82 -23.29 2.20
N LYS A 109 -5.61 -24.21 1.25
CA LYS A 109 -4.57 -24.08 0.22
C LYS A 109 -4.84 -22.90 -0.71
N VAL A 110 -6.10 -22.71 -1.13
CA VAL A 110 -6.52 -21.54 -1.91
C VAL A 110 -6.30 -20.25 -1.10
N GLY A 111 -6.71 -20.22 0.16
CA GLY A 111 -6.50 -19.07 1.05
C GLY A 111 -5.01 -18.75 1.26
N TYR A 112 -4.17 -19.76 1.42
CA TYR A 112 -2.72 -19.61 1.55
C TYR A 112 -2.08 -19.01 0.29
N ASN A 113 -2.40 -19.56 -0.89
CA ASN A 113 -1.88 -19.07 -2.16
C ASN A 113 -2.35 -17.63 -2.46
N PHE A 114 -3.61 -17.32 -2.13
CA PHE A 114 -4.13 -15.96 -2.23
C PHE A 114 -3.37 -15.00 -1.30
N ASN A 115 -3.13 -15.39 -0.04
CA ASN A 115 -2.34 -14.59 0.89
C ASN A 115 -0.89 -14.38 0.43
N GLN A 116 -0.26 -15.39 -0.18
CA GLN A 116 1.07 -15.23 -0.77
C GLN A 116 1.05 -14.23 -1.94
N PHE A 117 0.08 -14.34 -2.84
CA PHE A 117 -0.08 -13.42 -3.96
C PHE A 117 -0.29 -11.97 -3.49
N ILE A 118 -1.16 -11.76 -2.50
CA ILE A 118 -1.35 -10.46 -1.85
C ILE A 118 -0.05 -10.00 -1.18
N GLY A 119 0.73 -10.91 -0.59
CA GLY A 119 2.04 -10.62 -0.01
C GLY A 119 3.10 -10.21 -1.04
N ILE A 120 3.01 -10.69 -2.29
CA ILE A 120 3.86 -10.26 -3.41
C ILE A 120 3.47 -8.85 -3.87
N ILE A 121 2.18 -8.60 -4.08
CA ILE A 121 1.67 -7.26 -4.44
C ILE A 121 2.06 -6.23 -3.37
N THR A 122 1.79 -6.54 -2.12
CA THR A 122 2.08 -5.65 -1.01
C THR A 122 3.60 -5.39 -0.91
N GLY A 123 4.41 -6.44 -1.04
CA GLY A 123 5.87 -6.35 -0.99
C GLY A 123 6.47 -5.57 -2.16
N SER A 124 5.84 -5.62 -3.35
CA SER A 124 6.33 -4.89 -4.53
C SER A 124 5.96 -3.39 -4.49
N VAL A 125 4.81 -3.05 -3.92
CA VAL A 125 4.32 -1.66 -3.85
C VAL A 125 4.86 -0.91 -2.62
N MET A 126 5.02 -1.57 -1.47
CA MET A 126 5.47 -0.92 -0.23
C MET A 126 6.69 0.02 -0.38
N PRO A 127 7.77 -0.37 -1.09
CA PRO A 127 8.95 0.48 -1.23
C PRO A 127 8.72 1.77 -2.01
N ILE A 128 7.64 1.86 -2.80
CA ILE A 128 7.39 3.02 -3.68
C ILE A 128 6.26 3.93 -3.19
N ILE A 129 5.55 3.57 -2.12
CA ILE A 129 4.38 4.34 -1.62
C ILE A 129 4.75 5.80 -1.33
N SER A 130 5.85 6.03 -0.62
CA SER A 130 6.29 7.39 -0.27
C SER A 130 6.68 8.22 -1.50
N ILE A 131 7.23 7.56 -2.52
CA ILE A 131 7.62 8.19 -3.78
C ILE A 131 6.38 8.56 -4.59
N LEU A 132 5.37 7.68 -4.65
CA LEU A 132 4.07 7.97 -5.26
C LEU A 132 3.37 9.14 -4.58
N ALA A 133 3.43 9.22 -3.25
CA ALA A 133 2.89 10.35 -2.49
C ALA A 133 3.63 11.65 -2.83
N ALA A 134 4.97 11.65 -2.83
CA ALA A 134 5.77 12.83 -3.17
C ALA A 134 5.51 13.33 -4.60
N ALA A 135 5.54 12.42 -5.57
CA ALA A 135 5.17 12.69 -6.96
C ALA A 135 3.76 13.30 -7.06
N GLY A 136 2.85 12.79 -6.23
CA GLY A 136 1.52 13.32 -6.12
C GLY A 136 1.44 14.77 -5.65
N ILE A 137 2.16 15.07 -4.58
CA ILE A 137 2.27 16.42 -4.03
C ILE A 137 2.84 17.38 -5.08
N ILE A 138 3.85 16.96 -5.85
CA ILE A 138 4.44 17.79 -6.91
C ILE A 138 3.42 18.05 -8.03
N LYS A 139 2.68 17.04 -8.48
CA LYS A 139 1.58 17.24 -9.47
C LYS A 139 0.53 18.22 -8.94
N GLY A 140 0.16 18.07 -7.67
CA GLY A 140 -0.79 18.99 -7.02
C GLY A 140 -0.30 20.43 -6.99
N LEU A 141 0.96 20.64 -6.58
CA LEU A 141 1.57 21.97 -6.58
C LEU A 141 1.65 22.55 -8.00
N LEU A 142 2.08 21.75 -8.98
CA LEU A 142 2.16 22.17 -10.37
C LEU A 142 0.80 22.67 -10.87
N ALA A 143 -0.26 21.92 -10.60
CA ALA A 143 -1.59 22.32 -11.01
C ALA A 143 -2.07 23.63 -10.34
N VAL A 144 -1.68 23.91 -9.10
CA VAL A 144 -1.93 25.23 -8.46
C VAL A 144 -1.14 26.34 -9.16
N LEU A 145 0.13 26.09 -9.50
CA LEU A 145 0.97 27.05 -10.23
C LEU A 145 0.41 27.34 -11.63
N THR A 146 -0.12 26.30 -12.29
CA THR A 146 -0.80 26.44 -13.58
C THR A 146 -2.10 27.23 -13.44
N ALA A 147 -2.93 26.89 -12.45
CA ALA A 147 -4.20 27.59 -12.20
C ALA A 147 -4.02 29.08 -11.84
N THR A 148 -2.90 29.44 -11.21
CA THR A 148 -2.55 30.83 -10.87
C THR A 148 -1.83 31.58 -12.00
N ASN A 149 -1.65 30.95 -13.17
CA ASN A 149 -0.87 31.46 -14.31
C ASN A 149 0.60 31.81 -13.97
N ILE A 150 1.14 31.28 -12.88
CA ILE A 150 2.57 31.40 -12.55
C ILE A 150 3.41 30.53 -13.49
N VAL A 151 2.87 29.36 -13.84
CA VAL A 151 3.44 28.43 -14.81
C VAL A 151 2.44 28.23 -15.94
N THR A 152 2.88 28.35 -17.19
CA THR A 152 2.04 28.02 -18.35
C THR A 152 2.13 26.53 -18.65
N ASP A 153 1.01 25.91 -19.00
CA ASP A 153 0.88 24.50 -19.40
C ASP A 153 1.75 24.12 -20.63
N MET A 154 2.00 25.07 -21.52
CA MET A 154 2.93 24.92 -22.65
C MET A 154 4.37 25.35 -22.35
N GLY A 155 4.64 25.82 -21.13
CA GLY A 155 5.95 26.31 -20.71
C GLY A 155 6.94 25.20 -20.41
N THR A 156 8.23 25.46 -20.62
CA THR A 156 9.31 24.51 -20.29
C THR A 156 9.32 24.12 -18.80
N ALA A 157 8.95 25.05 -17.92
CA ALA A 157 8.82 24.78 -16.49
C ALA A 157 7.73 23.74 -16.20
N TYR A 158 6.57 23.85 -16.86
CA TYR A 158 5.51 22.84 -16.73
C TYR A 158 5.98 21.48 -17.21
N LEU A 159 6.59 21.43 -18.40
CA LEU A 159 7.09 20.18 -18.98
C LEU A 159 8.06 19.47 -18.02
N ILE A 160 9.03 20.19 -17.46
CA ILE A 160 10.03 19.62 -16.55
C ILE A 160 9.40 19.19 -15.22
N ILE A 161 8.57 20.03 -14.59
CA ILE A 161 7.96 19.71 -13.30
C ILE A 161 6.97 18.56 -13.46
N ASN A 162 6.19 18.54 -14.55
CA ASN A 162 5.29 17.44 -14.84
C ASN A 162 6.07 16.14 -15.04
N ALA A 163 7.17 16.16 -15.80
CA ALA A 163 8.02 14.98 -15.97
C ALA A 163 8.59 14.47 -14.63
N MET A 164 9.03 15.36 -13.73
CA MET A 164 9.49 14.99 -12.37
C MET A 164 8.37 14.31 -11.57
N ALA A 165 7.16 14.86 -11.66
CA ALA A 165 6.01 14.39 -10.91
C ALA A 165 5.37 13.13 -11.53
N ASP A 166 5.56 12.91 -12.83
CA ASP A 166 4.96 11.79 -13.56
C ASP A 166 5.85 10.55 -13.59
N ALA A 167 7.18 10.71 -13.49
CA ALA A 167 8.15 9.64 -13.67
C ALA A 167 7.84 8.36 -12.85
N VAL A 168 7.54 8.47 -11.55
CA VAL A 168 7.26 7.28 -10.73
C VAL A 168 6.00 6.53 -11.18
N PHE A 169 5.03 7.24 -11.74
CA PHE A 169 3.78 6.68 -12.22
C PHE A 169 3.97 6.07 -13.62
N TYR A 170 4.67 6.77 -14.51
CA TYR A 170 5.00 6.27 -15.84
C TYR A 170 5.86 4.99 -15.77
N PHE A 171 6.93 5.02 -14.96
CA PHE A 171 7.85 3.89 -14.75
C PHE A 171 7.38 2.91 -13.67
N LEU A 172 6.13 3.02 -13.22
CA LEU A 172 5.55 2.14 -12.20
C LEU A 172 5.74 0.64 -12.51
N PRO A 173 5.54 0.15 -13.75
CA PRO A 173 5.78 -1.25 -14.07
C PRO A 173 7.22 -1.69 -13.78
N VAL A 174 8.21 -0.87 -14.13
CA VAL A 174 9.64 -1.17 -13.93
C VAL A 174 9.95 -1.27 -12.43
N LEU A 175 9.49 -0.29 -11.64
CA LEU A 175 9.71 -0.25 -10.20
C LEU A 175 9.03 -1.43 -9.48
N ILE A 176 7.78 -1.72 -9.83
CA ILE A 176 7.03 -2.86 -9.30
C ILE A 176 7.69 -4.18 -9.67
N GLY A 177 8.05 -4.37 -10.94
CA GLY A 177 8.68 -5.59 -11.41
C GLY A 177 9.99 -5.87 -10.68
N PHE A 178 10.82 -4.85 -10.52
CA PHE A 178 12.06 -4.92 -9.75
C PHE A 178 11.80 -5.37 -8.30
N ASN A 179 10.87 -4.71 -7.61
CA ASN A 179 10.56 -5.04 -6.21
C ASN A 179 9.87 -6.41 -6.06
N ALA A 180 9.01 -6.78 -7.01
CA ALA A 180 8.37 -8.09 -7.05
C ALA A 180 9.40 -9.21 -7.23
N ALA A 181 10.34 -9.05 -8.15
CA ALA A 181 11.43 -9.99 -8.34
C ALA A 181 12.28 -10.11 -7.07
N LYS A 182 12.62 -9.00 -6.42
CA LYS A 182 13.32 -9.03 -5.12
C LYS A 182 12.52 -9.78 -4.06
N ARG A 183 11.20 -9.55 -3.99
CA ARG A 183 10.29 -10.22 -3.04
C ARG A 183 10.19 -11.72 -3.29
N MET A 184 10.35 -12.15 -4.54
CA MET A 184 10.23 -13.54 -4.97
C MET A 184 11.57 -14.27 -5.05
N ASN A 185 12.69 -13.64 -4.68
CA ASN A 185 14.04 -14.15 -4.92
C ASN A 185 14.28 -14.50 -6.40
N GLY A 186 13.87 -13.60 -7.30
CA GLY A 186 14.22 -13.61 -8.72
C GLY A 186 15.14 -12.44 -9.05
N ASN A 187 15.60 -12.34 -10.30
CA ASN A 187 16.54 -11.32 -10.75
C ASN A 187 15.86 -9.95 -10.96
N PRO A 188 16.11 -8.93 -10.10
CA PRO A 188 15.42 -7.66 -10.18
C PRO A 188 15.81 -6.83 -11.40
N VAL A 189 17.09 -6.87 -11.80
CA VAL A 189 17.61 -6.11 -12.93
C VAL A 189 17.04 -6.65 -14.23
N LEU A 190 17.04 -7.96 -14.42
CA LEU A 190 16.49 -8.60 -15.60
C LEU A 190 14.98 -8.35 -15.73
N THR A 191 14.27 -8.36 -14.61
CA THR A 191 12.84 -8.02 -14.57
C THR A 191 12.61 -6.54 -14.90
N ALA A 192 13.46 -5.62 -14.42
CA ALA A 192 13.38 -4.21 -14.78
C ALA A 192 13.61 -3.96 -16.27
N VAL A 193 14.51 -4.72 -16.92
CA VAL A 193 14.71 -4.67 -18.37
C VAL A 193 13.42 -5.05 -19.12
N ILE A 194 12.74 -6.11 -18.70
CA ILE A 194 11.44 -6.50 -19.27
C ILE A 194 10.38 -5.40 -19.04
N GLY A 195 10.40 -4.77 -17.87
CA GLY A 195 9.58 -3.59 -17.60
C GLY A 195 9.83 -2.47 -18.62
N GLY A 196 11.09 -2.21 -18.95
CA GLY A 196 11.49 -1.26 -19.98
C GLY A 196 11.00 -1.63 -21.38
N VAL A 197 10.95 -2.92 -21.72
CA VAL A 197 10.42 -3.40 -23.01
C VAL A 197 8.93 -3.09 -23.14
N ILE A 198 8.12 -3.40 -22.13
CA ILE A 198 6.67 -3.26 -22.23
C ILE A 198 6.18 -1.80 -22.19
N ILE A 199 7.01 -0.87 -21.70
CA ILE A 199 6.74 0.59 -21.73
C ILE A 199 7.59 1.33 -22.78
N HIS A 200 8.31 0.59 -23.63
CA HIS A 200 9.19 1.19 -24.62
C HIS A 200 8.37 2.12 -25.56
N PRO A 201 8.90 3.29 -25.96
CA PRO A 201 8.14 4.26 -26.77
C PRO A 201 7.51 3.65 -28.04
N THR A 202 8.20 2.71 -28.70
CA THR A 202 7.66 2.03 -29.89
C THR A 202 6.47 1.11 -29.58
N VAL A 203 6.45 0.48 -28.41
CA VAL A 203 5.32 -0.35 -27.94
C VAL A 203 4.13 0.55 -27.60
N LEU A 204 4.40 1.70 -26.97
CA LEU A 204 3.38 2.69 -26.65
C LEU A 204 2.77 3.31 -27.91
N GLU A 205 3.58 3.66 -28.90
CA GLU A 205 3.12 4.19 -30.19
C GLU A 205 2.24 3.17 -30.94
N ALA A 206 2.62 1.88 -30.92
CA ALA A 206 1.81 0.81 -31.49
C ALA A 206 0.47 0.64 -30.76
N ALA A 207 0.46 0.74 -29.42
CA ALA A 207 -0.77 0.71 -28.63
C ALA A 207 -1.68 1.89 -28.95
N ASN A 208 -1.14 3.11 -29.01
CA ASN A 208 -1.90 4.32 -29.34
C ASN A 208 -2.46 4.31 -30.76
N SER A 209 -1.80 3.62 -31.68
CA SER A 209 -2.25 3.40 -33.05
C SER A 209 -3.23 2.23 -33.18
N ASN A 210 -3.67 1.63 -32.07
CA ASN A 210 -4.55 0.45 -32.02
C ASN A 210 -4.02 -0.73 -32.85
N MET A 211 -2.69 -0.89 -32.91
CA MET A 211 -2.08 -2.00 -33.62
C MET A 211 -2.24 -3.31 -32.84
N ASN A 212 -2.33 -4.41 -33.58
CA ASN A 212 -2.29 -5.76 -33.01
C ASN A 212 -0.90 -6.38 -33.20
N ILE A 213 -0.41 -7.09 -32.18
CA ILE A 213 0.80 -7.91 -32.25
C ILE A 213 0.57 -9.02 -33.28
N PHE A 214 -0.56 -9.73 -33.17
CA PHE A 214 -1.09 -10.62 -34.19
C PHE A 214 -2.59 -10.86 -33.94
N ALA A 215 -3.25 -11.58 -34.84
CA ALA A 215 -4.62 -12.06 -34.65
C ALA A 215 -4.71 -13.54 -35.06
N ILE A 216 -5.49 -14.32 -34.30
CA ILE A 216 -5.87 -15.69 -34.65
C ILE A 216 -7.38 -15.70 -34.85
N GLY A 217 -7.82 -15.71 -36.12
CA GLY A 217 -9.24 -15.57 -36.46
C GLY A 217 -9.80 -14.24 -35.92
N ASN A 218 -10.87 -14.31 -35.14
CA ASN A 218 -11.50 -13.15 -34.50
C ASN A 218 -10.82 -12.72 -33.18
N PHE A 219 -9.83 -13.47 -32.70
CA PHE A 219 -9.13 -13.16 -31.46
C PHE A 219 -7.88 -12.32 -31.76
N ALA A 220 -7.93 -11.04 -31.39
CA ALA A 220 -6.83 -10.10 -31.55
C ALA A 220 -5.96 -10.05 -30.30
N PHE A 221 -4.64 -9.92 -30.50
CA PHE A 221 -3.66 -9.66 -29.45
C PHE A 221 -3.19 -8.21 -29.58
N PRO A 222 -3.86 -7.24 -28.93
CA PRO A 222 -3.54 -5.84 -29.12
C PRO A 222 -2.23 -5.46 -28.45
N PHE A 223 -1.55 -4.45 -29.01
CA PHE A 223 -0.62 -3.66 -28.21
C PHE A 223 -1.42 -2.85 -27.20
N VAL A 224 -0.96 -2.84 -25.95
CA VAL A 224 -1.61 -2.15 -24.83
C VAL A 224 -0.59 -1.24 -24.17
N SER A 225 -1.01 -0.05 -23.74
CA SER A 225 -0.17 0.79 -22.89
C SER A 225 -0.06 0.16 -21.51
N TYR A 226 1.15 -0.25 -21.16
CA TYR A 226 1.45 -0.78 -19.83
C TYR A 226 1.96 0.27 -18.87
N THR A 227 2.08 1.54 -19.28
CA THR A 227 2.42 2.63 -18.36
C THR A 227 1.41 2.65 -17.22
N TYR A 228 1.86 3.00 -16.01
CA TYR A 228 1.01 2.98 -14.81
C TYR A 228 0.52 1.60 -14.35
N SER A 229 0.82 0.49 -15.05
CA SER A 229 0.30 -0.84 -14.68
C SER A 229 1.17 -1.58 -13.66
N ILE A 230 0.54 -2.45 -12.86
CA ILE A 230 1.21 -3.25 -11.82
C ILE A 230 1.21 -4.74 -12.18
N PHE A 231 0.05 -5.29 -12.57
CA PHE A 231 -0.12 -6.73 -12.76
C PHE A 231 0.80 -7.39 -13.79
N PRO A 232 1.04 -6.80 -14.98
CA PRO A 232 1.89 -7.43 -15.99
C PRO A 232 3.29 -7.71 -15.46
N MET A 233 3.81 -6.82 -14.62
CA MET A 233 5.16 -6.93 -14.08
C MET A 233 5.27 -7.87 -12.89
N ILE A 234 4.18 -8.14 -12.18
CA ILE A 234 4.13 -9.23 -11.20
C ILE A 234 4.18 -10.59 -11.91
N LEU A 235 3.45 -10.74 -13.02
CA LEU A 235 3.54 -11.92 -13.87
C LEU A 235 4.95 -12.08 -14.45
N ALA A 236 5.52 -11.00 -14.99
CA ALA A 236 6.88 -11.02 -15.54
C ALA A 236 7.91 -11.42 -14.47
N ALA A 237 7.83 -10.86 -13.25
CA ALA A 237 8.73 -11.23 -12.16
C ALA A 237 8.65 -12.73 -11.79
N TRP A 238 7.43 -13.29 -11.76
CA TRP A 238 7.22 -14.72 -11.55
C TRP A 238 7.82 -15.56 -12.68
N LEU A 239 7.60 -15.17 -13.94
CA LEU A 239 8.14 -15.84 -15.12
C LEU A 239 9.67 -15.79 -15.14
N VAL A 240 10.27 -14.62 -14.89
CA VAL A 240 11.74 -14.45 -14.81
C VAL A 240 12.32 -15.41 -13.80
N LYS A 241 11.80 -15.42 -12.57
CA LYS A 241 12.31 -16.29 -11.50
C LYS A 241 12.29 -17.76 -11.92
N ASN A 242 11.13 -18.27 -12.34
CA ASN A 242 10.98 -19.70 -12.65
C ASN A 242 11.77 -20.11 -13.89
N LEU A 243 11.77 -19.26 -14.93
CA LEU A 243 12.47 -19.56 -16.17
C LEU A 243 13.99 -19.48 -15.98
N GLU A 244 14.49 -18.52 -15.19
CA GLU A 244 15.91 -18.41 -14.87
C GLU A 244 16.42 -19.62 -14.08
N ASP A 245 15.69 -20.02 -13.03
CA ASP A 245 16.04 -21.18 -12.22
C ASP A 245 16.06 -22.46 -13.07
N TRP A 246 15.07 -22.63 -13.95
CA TRP A 246 15.02 -23.75 -14.88
C TRP A 246 16.17 -23.73 -15.90
N LEU A 247 16.45 -22.58 -16.54
CA LEU A 247 17.53 -22.47 -17.51
C LEU A 247 18.90 -22.74 -16.89
N LYS A 248 19.14 -22.34 -15.63
CA LYS A 248 20.39 -22.64 -14.91
C LYS A 248 20.63 -24.14 -14.73
N THR A 249 19.57 -24.96 -14.71
CA THR A 249 19.71 -26.42 -14.65
C THR A 249 20.01 -27.07 -16.00
N TRP A 250 19.61 -26.43 -17.10
CA TRP A 250 19.74 -27.00 -18.45
C TRP A 250 20.95 -26.47 -19.21
N VAL A 251 21.32 -25.21 -19.00
CA VAL A 251 22.38 -24.50 -19.74
C VAL A 251 23.73 -24.69 -19.04
N SER A 252 24.78 -25.01 -19.80
CA SER A 252 26.14 -25.16 -19.26
C SER A 252 26.71 -23.85 -18.70
N ALA A 253 27.40 -23.91 -17.56
CA ALA A 253 27.92 -22.77 -16.81
C ALA A 253 28.72 -21.77 -17.67
N TYR A 254 29.46 -22.25 -18.68
CA TYR A 254 30.29 -21.42 -19.56
C TYR A 254 29.50 -20.41 -20.39
N ILE A 255 28.22 -20.69 -20.70
CA ILE A 255 27.38 -19.85 -21.57
C ILE A 255 26.19 -19.24 -20.85
N GLN A 256 25.95 -19.59 -19.57
CA GLN A 256 24.79 -19.11 -18.81
C GLN A 256 24.70 -17.58 -18.78
N ALA A 257 25.82 -16.89 -18.58
CA ALA A 257 25.87 -15.43 -18.47
C ALA A 257 25.38 -14.69 -19.73
N ILE A 258 25.42 -15.34 -20.90
CA ILE A 258 24.97 -14.76 -22.17
C ILE A 258 23.61 -15.32 -22.57
N PHE A 259 23.46 -16.64 -22.53
CA PHE A 259 22.28 -17.31 -23.07
C PHE A 259 21.02 -17.08 -22.22
N ILE A 260 21.15 -17.11 -20.90
CA ILE A 260 20.00 -17.00 -20.00
C ILE A 260 19.31 -15.62 -20.13
N PRO A 261 20.02 -14.47 -20.06
CA PRO A 261 19.38 -13.17 -20.26
C PRO A 261 18.69 -13.03 -21.62
N ILE A 262 19.28 -13.57 -22.70
CA ILE A 262 18.68 -13.50 -24.05
C ILE A 262 17.32 -14.20 -24.08
N VAL A 263 17.26 -15.44 -23.58
CA VAL A 263 16.03 -16.23 -23.57
C VAL A 263 14.99 -15.58 -22.66
N ILE A 264 15.39 -15.11 -21.48
CA ILE A 264 14.45 -14.48 -20.54
C ILE A 264 13.88 -13.18 -21.12
N ILE A 265 14.71 -12.28 -21.66
CA ILE A 265 14.23 -11.02 -22.23
C ILE A 265 13.26 -11.30 -23.38
N GLY A 266 13.62 -12.19 -24.31
CA GLY A 266 12.77 -12.50 -25.46
C GLY A 266 11.47 -13.20 -25.07
N LEU A 267 11.56 -14.31 -24.33
CA LEU A 267 10.42 -15.15 -24.02
C LEU A 267 9.48 -14.48 -23.00
N VAL A 268 10.03 -13.91 -21.92
CA VAL A 268 9.18 -13.32 -20.88
C VAL A 268 8.51 -12.04 -21.38
N SER A 269 9.20 -11.20 -22.17
CA SER A 269 8.55 -10.01 -22.75
C SER A 269 7.42 -10.42 -23.71
N ALA A 270 7.67 -11.40 -24.59
CA ALA A 270 6.64 -11.89 -25.51
C ALA A 270 5.44 -12.48 -24.77
N ILE A 271 5.68 -13.37 -23.80
CA ILE A 271 4.61 -13.98 -23.00
C ILE A 271 3.83 -12.93 -22.23
N THR A 272 4.53 -11.96 -21.62
CA THR A 272 3.88 -10.87 -20.86
C THR A 272 2.95 -10.10 -21.80
N LEU A 273 3.44 -9.58 -22.93
CA LEU A 273 2.62 -8.82 -23.88
C LEU A 273 1.42 -9.62 -24.40
N LEU A 274 1.62 -10.90 -24.74
CA LEU A 274 0.58 -11.75 -25.35
C LEU A 274 -0.48 -12.21 -24.35
N ILE A 275 -0.11 -12.49 -23.12
CA ILE A 275 -1.07 -12.92 -22.09
C ILE A 275 -1.75 -11.71 -21.49
N THR A 276 -0.97 -10.69 -21.09
CA THR A 276 -1.52 -9.59 -20.29
C THR A 276 -2.33 -8.62 -21.13
N GLY A 277 -2.07 -8.50 -22.43
CA GLY A 277 -2.83 -7.58 -23.30
C GLY A 277 -4.32 -7.93 -23.36
N PRO A 278 -4.70 -9.12 -23.88
CA PRO A 278 -6.09 -9.56 -23.91
C PRO A 278 -6.72 -9.68 -22.53
N VAL A 279 -5.97 -10.10 -21.51
CA VAL A 279 -6.46 -10.18 -20.13
C VAL A 279 -6.77 -8.79 -19.57
N LEU A 280 -5.89 -7.80 -19.76
CA LEU A 280 -6.15 -6.42 -19.33
C LEU A 280 -7.35 -5.84 -20.08
N VAL A 281 -7.44 -6.00 -21.39
CA VAL A 281 -8.58 -5.48 -22.18
C VAL A 281 -9.89 -6.17 -21.77
N GLY A 282 -9.90 -7.49 -21.62
CA GLY A 282 -11.09 -8.23 -21.19
C GLY A 282 -11.52 -7.89 -19.76
N PHE A 283 -10.56 -7.84 -18.83
CA PHE A 283 -10.82 -7.46 -17.44
C PHE A 283 -11.30 -6.02 -17.33
N SER A 284 -10.61 -5.07 -17.97
CA SER A 284 -10.98 -3.65 -17.97
C SER A 284 -12.35 -3.43 -18.59
N THR A 285 -12.67 -4.08 -19.72
CA THR A 285 -13.99 -3.98 -20.35
C THR A 285 -15.08 -4.58 -19.47
N THR A 286 -14.84 -5.74 -18.87
CA THR A 286 -15.82 -6.39 -17.98
C THR A 286 -16.05 -5.57 -16.72
N LEU A 287 -14.98 -5.04 -16.14
CA LEU A 287 -15.02 -4.19 -14.97
C LEU A 287 -15.67 -2.84 -15.28
N ALA A 288 -15.30 -2.19 -16.39
CA ALA A 288 -15.92 -0.95 -16.85
C ALA A 288 -17.41 -1.16 -17.09
N ASN A 289 -17.79 -2.26 -17.75
CA ASN A 289 -19.20 -2.61 -17.94
C ASN A 289 -19.90 -2.93 -16.61
N GLY A 290 -19.23 -3.59 -15.67
CA GLY A 290 -19.79 -3.91 -14.34
C GLY A 290 -19.96 -2.67 -13.45
N LEU A 291 -18.96 -1.79 -13.42
CA LEU A 291 -19.01 -0.50 -12.76
C LEU A 291 -20.06 0.39 -13.42
N GLN A 292 -20.09 0.48 -14.75
CA GLN A 292 -21.12 1.20 -15.49
C GLN A 292 -22.51 0.63 -15.19
N SER A 293 -22.67 -0.70 -15.14
CA SER A 293 -23.95 -1.33 -14.77
C SER A 293 -24.36 -0.99 -13.33
N MET A 294 -23.41 -0.90 -12.40
CA MET A 294 -23.66 -0.48 -11.01
C MET A 294 -23.95 1.03 -10.90
N LEU A 295 -23.29 1.85 -11.71
CA LEU A 295 -23.52 3.30 -11.80
C LEU A 295 -24.90 3.59 -12.40
N ASP A 296 -25.24 2.91 -13.49
CA ASP A 296 -26.55 2.97 -14.16
C ASP A 296 -27.66 2.44 -13.26
N PHE A 297 -27.36 1.44 -12.43
CA PHE A 297 -28.29 0.94 -11.43
C PHE A 297 -28.49 1.96 -10.30
N ASN A 298 -27.41 2.39 -9.64
CA ASN A 298 -27.42 3.44 -8.61
C ASN A 298 -26.00 3.92 -8.22
N ALA A 299 -25.41 4.83 -9.00
CA ALA A 299 -24.11 5.44 -8.70
C ALA A 299 -23.99 6.04 -7.27
N PRO A 300 -24.99 6.77 -6.76
CA PRO A 300 -24.97 7.27 -5.38
C PRO A 300 -24.81 6.18 -4.31
N LEU A 301 -25.57 5.09 -4.43
CA LEU A 301 -25.54 4.00 -3.44
C LEU A 301 -24.21 3.24 -3.50
N PHE A 302 -23.71 2.98 -4.70
CA PHE A 302 -22.40 2.34 -4.89
C PHE A 302 -21.28 3.16 -4.25
N GLY A 303 -21.23 4.46 -4.55
CA GLY A 303 -20.26 5.38 -3.97
C GLY A 303 -20.33 5.42 -2.44
N ALA A 304 -21.55 5.41 -1.88
CA ALA A 304 -21.76 5.40 -0.44
C ALA A 304 -21.16 4.16 0.24
N VAL A 305 -21.44 2.97 -0.31
CA VAL A 305 -20.99 1.70 0.27
C VAL A 305 -19.48 1.57 0.19
N ILE A 306 -18.89 1.80 -0.99
CA ILE A 306 -17.44 1.69 -1.16
C ILE A 306 -16.71 2.66 -0.24
N ALA A 307 -17.13 3.92 -0.20
CA ALA A 307 -16.50 4.93 0.64
C ALA A 307 -16.69 4.67 2.15
N ALA A 308 -17.80 4.07 2.58
CA ALA A 308 -18.02 3.72 3.98
C ALA A 308 -17.01 2.67 4.50
N PHE A 309 -16.73 1.66 3.67
CA PHE A 309 -15.95 0.48 4.07
C PHE A 309 -14.49 0.51 3.63
N TYR A 310 -14.08 1.39 2.72
CA TYR A 310 -12.70 1.40 2.21
C TYR A 310 -11.65 1.48 3.32
N GLN A 311 -11.85 2.34 4.33
CA GLN A 311 -10.88 2.47 5.42
C GLN A 311 -10.84 1.25 6.35
N LEU A 312 -11.89 0.42 6.36
CA LEU A 312 -11.83 -0.90 6.99
C LEU A 312 -10.88 -1.82 6.22
N LEU A 313 -10.93 -1.78 4.89
CA LEU A 313 -10.03 -2.55 4.03
C LEU A 313 -8.58 -2.07 4.16
N VAL A 314 -8.36 -0.78 4.42
CA VAL A 314 -7.02 -0.23 4.72
C VAL A 314 -6.46 -0.85 6.00
N ILE A 315 -7.28 -0.99 7.05
CA ILE A 315 -6.86 -1.62 8.32
C ILE A 315 -6.41 -3.07 8.10
N PHE A 316 -7.13 -3.82 7.26
CA PHE A 316 -6.80 -5.21 6.94
C PHE A 316 -5.78 -5.36 5.80
N GLY A 317 -5.31 -4.26 5.21
CA GLY A 317 -4.39 -4.29 4.07
C GLY A 317 -5.02 -4.77 2.75
N LEU A 318 -6.32 -5.05 2.73
CA LEU A 318 -7.06 -5.55 1.56
C LEU A 318 -7.28 -4.48 0.48
N HIS A 319 -7.10 -3.20 0.82
CA HIS A 319 -7.22 -2.08 -0.13
C HIS A 319 -6.26 -2.19 -1.32
N TRP A 320 -5.12 -2.89 -1.19
CA TRP A 320 -4.20 -3.18 -2.29
C TRP A 320 -4.81 -4.04 -3.40
N GLY A 321 -5.92 -4.74 -3.14
CA GLY A 321 -6.71 -5.40 -4.20
C GLY A 321 -7.56 -4.41 -5.02
N ILE A 322 -7.90 -3.25 -4.45
CA ILE A 322 -8.71 -2.20 -5.09
C ILE A 322 -7.82 -1.21 -5.84
N VAL A 323 -6.59 -0.96 -5.38
CA VAL A 323 -5.69 -0.01 -6.03
C VAL A 323 -5.48 -0.29 -7.53
N PRO A 324 -5.14 -1.51 -7.94
CA PRO A 324 -4.94 -1.82 -9.36
C PRO A 324 -6.18 -1.63 -10.23
N VAL A 325 -7.38 -1.70 -9.64
CA VAL A 325 -8.66 -1.53 -10.33
C VAL A 325 -8.78 -0.10 -10.84
N TYR A 326 -8.68 0.89 -9.95
CA TYR A 326 -8.78 2.29 -10.37
C TYR A 326 -7.51 2.78 -11.09
N VAL A 327 -6.36 2.14 -10.86
CA VAL A 327 -5.15 2.37 -11.67
C VAL A 327 -5.38 1.94 -13.11
N ASN A 328 -6.10 0.83 -13.33
CA ASN A 328 -6.49 0.40 -14.66
C ASN A 328 -7.51 1.35 -15.30
N ASP A 329 -8.46 1.91 -14.55
CA ASP A 329 -9.38 2.95 -15.07
C ASP A 329 -8.60 4.12 -15.72
N PHE A 330 -7.51 4.58 -15.11
CA PHE A 330 -6.67 5.63 -15.72
C PHE A 330 -6.05 5.20 -17.06
N ALA A 331 -5.70 3.91 -17.19
CA ALA A 331 -5.11 3.39 -18.42
C ALA A 331 -6.14 3.16 -19.53
N THR A 332 -7.41 2.90 -19.20
CA THR A 332 -8.46 2.49 -20.16
C THR A 332 -9.48 3.59 -20.42
N LEU A 333 -9.87 4.35 -19.40
CA LEU A 333 -10.86 5.43 -19.46
C LEU A 333 -10.21 6.82 -19.43
N GLY A 334 -8.95 6.93 -18.98
CA GLY A 334 -8.25 8.20 -18.77
C GLY A 334 -8.61 8.90 -17.45
N TYR A 335 -9.64 8.43 -16.74
CA TYR A 335 -10.10 8.93 -15.45
C TYR A 335 -10.63 7.77 -14.59
N SER A 336 -10.84 8.00 -13.30
CA SER A 336 -11.43 7.01 -12.41
C SER A 336 -12.48 7.59 -11.47
N TYR A 337 -13.64 6.94 -11.46
CA TYR A 337 -14.72 7.18 -10.49
C TYR A 337 -14.42 6.57 -9.13
N LEU A 338 -13.75 5.41 -9.12
CA LEU A 338 -13.42 4.68 -7.90
C LEU A 338 -12.34 5.40 -7.08
N SER A 339 -11.40 6.07 -7.77
CA SER A 339 -10.35 6.86 -7.13
C SER A 339 -10.93 8.07 -6.36
N VAL A 340 -12.04 8.65 -6.83
CA VAL A 340 -12.79 9.71 -6.14
C VAL A 340 -13.30 9.22 -4.79
N MET A 341 -13.96 8.06 -4.76
CA MET A 341 -14.51 7.48 -3.54
C MET A 341 -13.44 7.25 -2.48
N ILE A 342 -12.26 6.81 -2.92
CA ILE A 342 -11.10 6.60 -2.06
C ILE A 342 -10.58 7.92 -1.51
N SER A 343 -10.41 8.93 -2.36
CA SER A 343 -9.96 10.27 -1.97
C SER A 343 -10.81 10.85 -0.85
N VAL A 344 -12.14 10.77 -0.99
CA VAL A 344 -13.12 11.22 -0.01
C VAL A 344 -12.93 10.51 1.34
N THR A 345 -12.61 9.21 1.34
CA THR A 345 -12.40 8.49 2.60
C THR A 345 -11.20 8.99 3.40
N ILE A 346 -10.16 9.46 2.71
CA ILE A 346 -8.95 9.99 3.32
C ILE A 346 -9.26 11.33 3.99
N VAL A 347 -10.04 12.19 3.32
CA VAL A 347 -10.56 13.44 3.88
C VAL A 347 -11.43 13.17 5.11
N GLY A 348 -12.29 12.15 5.05
CA GLY A 348 -13.09 11.70 6.18
C GLY A 348 -12.25 11.37 7.41
N GLN A 349 -11.16 10.60 7.25
CA GLN A 349 -10.26 10.28 8.35
C GLN A 349 -9.53 11.52 8.91
N ALA A 350 -9.10 12.42 8.02
CA ALA A 350 -8.47 13.68 8.41
C ALA A 350 -9.42 14.55 9.25
N GLY A 351 -10.68 14.69 8.82
CA GLY A 351 -11.70 15.46 9.53
C GLY A 351 -12.00 14.93 10.93
N ALA A 352 -12.05 13.61 11.10
CA ALA A 352 -12.26 13.01 12.41
C ALA A 352 -11.06 13.24 13.33
N ALA A 353 -9.83 13.06 12.84
CA ALA A 353 -8.63 13.31 13.63
C ALA A 353 -8.55 14.78 14.07
N LEU A 354 -8.89 15.71 13.17
CA LEU A 354 -8.96 17.13 13.45
C LEU A 354 -10.08 17.45 14.47
N GLY A 355 -11.23 16.79 14.36
CA GLY A 355 -12.34 16.93 15.30
C GLY A 355 -11.97 16.52 16.73
N VAL A 356 -11.19 15.43 16.88
CA VAL A 356 -10.61 15.03 18.16
C VAL A 356 -9.61 16.08 18.66
N ALA A 357 -8.71 16.53 17.79
CA ALA A 357 -7.66 17.50 18.14
C ALA A 357 -8.27 18.80 18.69
N VAL A 358 -9.24 19.37 17.97
CA VAL A 358 -9.87 20.63 18.37
C VAL A 358 -10.68 20.48 19.65
N LYS A 359 -11.37 19.34 19.84
CA LYS A 359 -12.21 19.12 21.02
C LYS A 359 -11.43 18.80 22.30
N SER A 360 -10.30 18.10 22.19
CA SER A 360 -9.60 17.61 23.39
C SER A 360 -8.95 18.73 24.20
N LYS A 361 -9.02 18.59 25.52
CA LYS A 361 -8.26 19.45 26.46
C LYS A 361 -6.89 18.87 26.84
N LYS A 362 -6.62 17.61 26.47
CA LYS A 362 -5.37 16.90 26.79
C LYS A 362 -4.32 17.21 25.72
N ALA A 363 -3.18 17.75 26.13
CA ALA A 363 -2.10 18.18 25.21
C ALA A 363 -1.64 17.06 24.27
N GLU A 364 -1.41 15.86 24.80
CA GLU A 364 -0.97 14.68 24.03
C GLU A 364 -1.97 14.28 22.94
N VAL A 365 -3.26 14.21 23.27
CA VAL A 365 -4.32 13.86 22.30
C VAL A 365 -4.48 14.94 21.24
N LYS A 366 -4.29 16.20 21.62
CA LYS A 366 -4.29 17.35 20.71
C LYS A 366 -3.19 17.24 19.68
N GLU A 367 -1.96 17.06 20.13
CA GLU A 367 -0.77 16.96 19.28
C GLU A 367 -0.91 15.80 18.30
N LEU A 368 -1.27 14.62 18.80
CA LEU A 368 -1.46 13.44 17.97
C LEU A 368 -2.63 13.61 16.98
N GLY A 369 -3.69 14.30 17.38
CA GLY A 369 -4.84 14.64 16.54
C GLY A 369 -4.46 15.56 15.37
N TYR A 370 -3.72 16.64 15.64
CA TYR A 370 -3.25 17.55 14.60
C TYR A 370 -2.25 16.87 13.66
N ALA A 371 -1.29 16.12 14.19
CA ALA A 371 -0.31 15.38 13.40
C ALA A 371 -1.00 14.33 12.50
N GLY A 372 -1.97 13.60 13.05
CA GLY A 372 -2.77 12.63 12.31
C GLY A 372 -3.58 13.27 11.19
N ALA A 373 -4.28 14.37 11.49
CA ALA A 373 -5.08 15.11 10.52
C ALA A 373 -4.23 15.64 9.36
N PHE A 374 -3.08 16.27 9.68
CA PHE A 374 -2.14 16.79 8.68
C PHE A 374 -1.62 15.68 7.77
N SER A 375 -1.20 14.55 8.34
CA SER A 375 -0.79 13.37 7.56
C SER A 375 -1.88 12.91 6.60
N ALA A 376 -3.12 12.83 7.07
CA ALA A 376 -4.25 12.40 6.25
C ALA A 376 -4.58 13.43 5.16
N PHE A 377 -4.43 14.73 5.40
CA PHE A 377 -4.55 15.76 4.35
C PHE A 377 -3.51 15.63 3.24
N CYS A 378 -2.34 15.07 3.56
CA CYS A 378 -1.31 14.70 2.58
C CYS A 378 -1.52 13.32 1.93
N GLY A 379 -2.64 12.65 2.19
CA GLY A 379 -2.98 11.34 1.59
C GLY A 379 -2.54 10.13 2.42
N ILE A 380 -1.88 10.32 3.57
CA ILE A 380 -1.40 9.23 4.43
C ILE A 380 -2.31 9.10 5.66
N THR A 381 -3.16 8.08 5.67
CA THR A 381 -4.23 7.94 6.68
C THR A 381 -3.81 7.20 7.94
N GLU A 382 -2.70 6.48 7.92
CA GLU A 382 -2.27 5.58 8.99
C GLU A 382 -2.07 6.30 10.34
N PRO A 383 -1.42 7.48 10.40
CA PRO A 383 -1.31 8.22 11.65
C PRO A 383 -2.67 8.68 12.21
N ALA A 384 -3.61 9.10 11.35
CA ALA A 384 -4.97 9.47 11.77
C ALA A 384 -5.75 8.25 12.28
N ILE A 385 -5.73 7.14 11.53
CA ILE A 385 -6.47 5.92 11.82
C ILE A 385 -5.95 5.28 13.12
N TYR A 386 -4.65 4.96 13.19
CA TYR A 386 -4.09 4.20 14.31
C TYR A 386 -3.68 5.07 15.50
N GLY A 387 -3.34 6.33 15.25
CA GLY A 387 -2.99 7.27 16.31
C GLY A 387 -4.23 7.72 17.09
N ILE A 388 -5.33 8.02 16.40
CA ILE A 388 -6.49 8.68 17.01
C ILE A 388 -7.78 7.91 16.75
N ASN A 389 -8.19 7.79 15.49
CA ASN A 389 -9.59 7.49 15.17
C ASN A 389 -10.04 6.10 15.66
N LEU A 390 -9.20 5.08 15.50
CA LEU A 390 -9.48 3.74 16.00
C LEU A 390 -9.30 3.61 17.52
N ARG A 391 -8.38 4.38 18.13
CA ARG A 391 -8.16 4.31 19.58
C ARG A 391 -9.41 4.70 20.37
N PHE A 392 -10.19 5.63 19.83
CA PHE A 392 -11.48 6.04 20.41
C PHE A 392 -12.70 5.40 19.73
N ARG A 393 -12.49 4.67 18.61
CA ARG A 393 -13.48 3.95 17.76
C ARG A 393 -14.58 4.81 17.14
N ARG A 394 -15.24 5.64 17.93
CA ARG A 394 -16.31 6.53 17.48
C ARG A 394 -15.85 7.56 16.46
N PRO A 395 -14.65 8.17 16.54
CA PRO A 395 -14.17 9.05 15.48
C PRO A 395 -13.99 8.30 14.15
N PHE A 396 -13.53 7.04 14.19
CA PHE A 396 -13.43 6.21 12.99
C PHE A 396 -14.82 5.96 12.35
N ILE A 397 -15.84 5.67 13.17
CA ILE A 397 -17.22 5.51 12.69
C ILE A 397 -17.74 6.83 12.09
N CYS A 398 -17.47 7.98 12.73
CA CYS A 398 -17.84 9.30 12.19
C CYS A 398 -17.19 9.55 10.84
N ALA A 399 -15.89 9.22 10.70
CA ALA A 399 -15.17 9.31 9.44
C ALA A 399 -15.79 8.41 8.37
N SER A 400 -16.13 7.15 8.68
CA SER A 400 -16.77 6.23 7.74
C SER A 400 -18.15 6.72 7.29
N ILE A 401 -18.97 7.24 8.20
CA ILE A 401 -20.29 7.82 7.85
C ILE A 401 -20.11 9.03 6.94
N ALA A 402 -19.21 9.94 7.29
CA ALA A 402 -18.93 11.10 6.46
C ALA A 402 -18.39 10.71 5.07
N SER A 403 -17.54 9.68 5.02
CA SER A 403 -17.02 9.13 3.77
C SER A 403 -18.14 8.53 2.92
N ALA A 404 -19.10 7.84 3.53
CA ALA A 404 -20.28 7.32 2.83
C ALA A 404 -21.11 8.44 2.22
N VAL A 405 -21.34 9.54 2.95
CA VAL A 405 -22.06 10.70 2.42
C VAL A 405 -21.28 11.38 1.30
N GLY A 406 -19.97 11.53 1.45
CA GLY A 406 -19.13 12.08 0.40
C GLY A 406 -19.11 11.21 -0.86
N GLY A 407 -19.02 9.89 -0.70
CA GLY A 407 -19.10 8.96 -1.82
C GLY A 407 -20.46 8.94 -2.50
N LEU A 408 -21.54 9.08 -1.71
CA LEU A 408 -22.89 9.26 -2.22
C LEU A 408 -23.02 10.53 -3.05
N LEU A 409 -22.50 11.66 -2.55
CA LEU A 409 -22.54 12.94 -3.26
C LEU A 409 -21.68 12.94 -4.53
N ALA A 410 -20.48 12.34 -4.46
CA ALA A 410 -19.66 12.12 -5.65
C ALA A 410 -20.42 11.28 -6.70
N GLY A 411 -21.13 10.25 -6.24
CA GLY A 411 -22.07 9.43 -7.00
C GLY A 411 -23.17 10.22 -7.71
N ILE A 412 -23.84 11.12 -6.98
CA ILE A 412 -24.91 11.98 -7.52
C ILE A 412 -24.36 12.96 -8.56
N LEU A 413 -23.20 13.55 -8.27
CA LEU A 413 -22.64 14.65 -9.06
C LEU A 413 -21.77 14.18 -10.23
N GLY A 414 -21.54 12.87 -10.37
CA GLY A 414 -20.77 12.33 -11.48
C GLY A 414 -19.29 12.72 -11.43
N VAL A 415 -18.70 12.80 -10.23
CA VAL A 415 -17.33 13.32 -10.07
C VAL A 415 -16.30 12.30 -10.55
N ASN A 416 -15.35 12.75 -11.37
CA ASN A 416 -14.21 12.01 -11.89
C ASN A 416 -12.89 12.57 -11.34
N MET A 417 -11.89 11.71 -11.23
CA MET A 417 -10.52 12.08 -10.88
C MET A 417 -9.58 11.56 -11.98
N TRP A 418 -8.52 12.28 -12.32
CA TRP A 418 -7.54 11.98 -13.39
C TRP A 418 -6.14 11.65 -12.85
N SER A 419 -5.98 11.57 -11.53
CA SER A 419 -4.73 11.11 -10.91
C SER A 419 -5.02 10.34 -9.63
N ILE A 420 -4.05 9.55 -9.14
CA ILE A 420 -4.18 8.64 -7.99
C ILE A 420 -4.11 9.39 -6.64
N ILE A 421 -3.77 10.67 -6.68
CA ILE A 421 -3.45 11.47 -5.50
C ILE A 421 -4.76 11.97 -4.92
N GLY A 422 -5.17 11.38 -3.81
CA GLY A 422 -6.39 11.75 -3.09
C GLY A 422 -6.15 12.79 -1.99
N SER A 423 -7.17 13.00 -1.16
CA SER A 423 -7.19 13.97 -0.06
C SER A 423 -7.21 15.44 -0.54
N LEU A 424 -7.00 16.37 0.39
CA LEU A 424 -6.96 17.81 0.13
C LEU A 424 -5.81 18.21 -0.80
N ILE A 425 -4.63 17.60 -0.63
CA ILE A 425 -3.50 17.85 -1.54
C ILE A 425 -3.75 17.32 -2.96
N GLY A 426 -4.64 16.34 -3.07
CA GLY A 426 -5.09 15.73 -4.31
C GLY A 426 -6.24 16.46 -4.99
N LEU A 427 -6.72 17.61 -4.49
CA LEU A 427 -7.75 18.40 -5.18
C LEU A 427 -7.41 18.72 -6.64
N PRO A 428 -6.14 19.00 -7.02
CA PRO A 428 -5.83 19.24 -8.42
C PRO A 428 -5.95 17.99 -9.32
N SER A 429 -5.99 16.78 -8.74
CA SER A 429 -6.29 15.54 -9.47
C SER A 429 -7.70 15.51 -10.07
N PHE A 430 -8.59 16.42 -9.66
CA PHE A 430 -9.96 16.57 -10.17
C PHE A 430 -10.08 17.61 -11.28
N ILE A 431 -8.97 18.18 -11.73
CA ILE A 431 -8.90 19.05 -12.91
C ILE A 431 -8.84 18.13 -14.14
N ASP A 432 -9.72 18.41 -15.10
CA ASP A 432 -9.75 17.68 -16.36
C ASP A 432 -8.50 18.08 -17.18
N PRO A 433 -7.66 17.13 -17.63
CA PRO A 433 -6.45 17.44 -18.38
C PRO A 433 -6.74 18.05 -19.76
N ASP A 434 -7.89 17.75 -20.36
CA ASP A 434 -8.26 18.25 -21.69
C ASP A 434 -9.06 19.56 -21.60
N ASN A 435 -9.94 19.67 -20.61
CA ASN A 435 -10.88 20.79 -20.48
C ASN A 435 -10.57 21.77 -19.32
N GLY A 436 -9.54 21.49 -18.52
CA GLY A 436 -9.13 22.32 -17.38
C GLY A 436 -10.12 22.28 -16.21
N ILE A 437 -10.36 23.44 -15.59
CA ILE A 437 -11.26 23.57 -14.43
C ILE A 437 -12.72 23.57 -14.92
N THR A 438 -13.38 22.44 -14.80
CA THR A 438 -14.79 22.25 -15.16
C THR A 438 -15.70 22.19 -13.92
N ALA A 439 -17.01 21.98 -14.12
CA ALA A 439 -17.95 21.75 -13.03
C ALA A 439 -17.52 20.58 -12.12
N ASN A 440 -16.83 19.57 -12.69
CA ASN A 440 -16.28 18.45 -11.95
C ASN A 440 -15.40 18.87 -10.77
N PHE A 441 -14.48 19.81 -10.99
CA PHE A 441 -13.57 20.30 -9.97
C PHE A 441 -14.32 20.97 -8.81
N TRP A 442 -15.35 21.77 -9.13
CA TRP A 442 -16.18 22.43 -8.12
C TRP A 442 -17.04 21.43 -7.34
N TYR A 443 -17.54 20.38 -8.00
CA TYR A 443 -18.22 19.27 -7.34
C TYR A 443 -17.26 18.50 -6.43
N ALA A 444 -16.01 18.27 -6.84
CA ALA A 444 -14.99 17.65 -6.00
C ALA A 444 -14.68 18.48 -4.75
N ILE A 445 -14.58 19.81 -4.88
CA ILE A 445 -14.43 20.73 -3.74
C ILE A 445 -15.63 20.62 -2.80
N LEU A 446 -16.85 20.66 -3.34
CA LEU A 446 -18.07 20.55 -2.56
C LEU A 446 -18.12 19.24 -1.78
N VAL A 447 -17.87 18.11 -2.45
CA VAL A 447 -17.85 16.77 -1.83
C VAL A 447 -16.78 16.69 -0.75
N THR A 448 -15.57 17.17 -1.04
CA THR A 448 -14.45 17.21 -0.08
C THR A 448 -14.81 18.04 1.15
N PHE A 449 -15.37 19.23 0.94
CA PHE A 449 -15.78 20.12 2.02
C PHE A 449 -16.89 19.51 2.87
N VAL A 450 -17.95 18.96 2.26
CA VAL A 450 -19.06 18.32 2.97
C VAL A 450 -18.54 17.14 3.79
N THR A 451 -17.68 16.31 3.22
CA THR A 451 -17.08 15.16 3.91
C THR A 451 -16.24 15.60 5.11
N LEU A 452 -15.40 16.61 4.92
CA LEU A 452 -14.56 17.17 5.98
C LEU A 452 -15.42 17.76 7.10
N ALA A 453 -16.37 18.63 6.76
CA ALA A 453 -17.23 19.31 7.71
C ALA A 453 -18.11 18.32 8.48
N LEU A 454 -18.66 17.31 7.80
CA LEU A 454 -19.47 16.28 8.42
C LEU A 454 -18.64 15.38 9.34
N SER A 455 -17.46 14.94 8.90
CA SER A 455 -16.56 14.10 9.72
C SER A 455 -16.10 14.85 10.96
N PHE A 456 -15.64 16.09 10.79
CA PHE A 456 -15.25 16.98 11.87
C PHE A 456 -16.42 17.23 12.83
N GLY A 457 -17.58 17.63 12.30
CA GLY A 457 -18.77 17.97 13.08
C GLY A 457 -19.31 16.78 13.87
N LEU A 458 -19.47 15.61 13.25
CA LEU A 458 -19.91 14.40 13.93
C LEU A 458 -18.92 13.99 15.02
N THR A 459 -17.62 14.09 14.75
CA THR A 459 -16.59 13.77 15.73
C THR A 459 -16.56 14.76 16.89
N TYR A 460 -16.69 16.05 16.58
CA TYR A 460 -16.72 17.14 17.56
C TYR A 460 -17.99 17.11 18.42
N VAL A 461 -19.16 16.77 17.87
CA VAL A 461 -20.39 16.73 18.68
C VAL A 461 -20.46 15.43 19.47
N TRP A 462 -20.29 14.28 18.80
CA TRP A 462 -20.57 12.96 19.37
C TRP A 462 -19.36 12.02 19.42
N GLY A 463 -18.51 12.03 18.39
CA GLY A 463 -17.46 11.03 18.20
C GLY A 463 -16.34 11.07 19.23
N TYR A 464 -16.14 12.18 19.95
CA TYR A 464 -15.10 12.29 20.98
C TYR A 464 -15.57 13.05 22.22
N ASN A 465 -15.06 12.69 23.40
CA ASN A 465 -15.10 13.52 24.61
C ASN A 465 -13.90 13.18 25.51
N ASP A 466 -13.47 14.10 26.36
CA ASP A 466 -12.26 13.91 27.20
C ASP A 466 -12.43 12.83 28.29
N LYS A 467 -13.67 12.37 28.55
CA LYS A 467 -13.96 11.24 29.44
C LYS A 467 -13.70 9.89 28.76
N MET A 468 -13.54 9.86 27.44
CA MET A 468 -13.12 8.66 26.73
C MET A 468 -11.67 8.37 27.08
N GLU A 469 -11.44 7.20 27.65
CA GLU A 469 -10.09 6.67 27.79
C GLU A 469 -9.63 6.15 26.43
N MET A 470 -8.38 6.45 26.06
CA MET A 470 -7.75 5.77 24.94
C MET A 470 -7.80 4.28 25.24
N TYR A 471 -8.42 3.50 24.37
CA TYR A 471 -8.55 2.07 24.58
C TYR A 471 -7.15 1.45 24.71
N LYS A 472 -6.74 1.06 25.93
CA LYS A 472 -5.54 0.26 26.12
C LYS A 472 -5.75 -1.04 25.34
N LYS A 473 -4.74 -1.40 24.54
CA LYS A 473 -4.73 -2.61 23.73
C LYS A 473 -5.13 -3.80 24.61
N ARG A 474 -6.22 -4.50 24.28
CA ARG A 474 -6.66 -5.70 25.00
C ARG A 474 -5.48 -6.67 25.12
N GLU A 475 -5.04 -6.95 26.34
CA GLU A 475 -4.35 -8.20 26.61
C GLU A 475 -5.30 -9.35 26.23
N LYS A 476 -4.76 -10.39 25.59
CA LYS A 476 -5.56 -11.55 25.20
C LYS A 476 -6.27 -12.11 26.45
N PRO A 477 -7.53 -12.57 26.35
CA PRO A 477 -8.15 -13.27 27.46
C PRO A 477 -7.29 -14.47 27.84
N LYS A 478 -6.86 -14.55 29.11
CA LYS A 478 -6.23 -15.75 29.64
C LYS A 478 -7.23 -16.90 29.47
N ASN A 479 -6.79 -17.95 28.81
CA ASN A 479 -7.59 -19.15 28.56
C ASN A 479 -7.92 -19.81 29.91
N PRO A 480 -9.20 -19.95 30.32
CA PRO A 480 -9.54 -20.48 31.65
C PRO A 480 -9.17 -21.96 31.84
N THR A 481 -8.74 -22.67 30.80
CA THR A 481 -8.35 -24.09 30.86
C THR A 481 -6.90 -24.36 31.27
N LYS A 482 -6.14 -23.34 31.71
CA LYS A 482 -4.80 -23.51 32.31
C LYS A 482 -4.67 -22.87 33.69
N ALA A 483 -5.78 -22.76 34.43
CA ALA A 483 -5.74 -22.59 35.87
C ALA A 483 -5.84 -24.00 36.52
N ASP A 484 -4.94 -24.26 37.47
CA ASP A 484 -4.90 -25.42 38.38
C ASP A 484 -4.64 -26.81 37.80
N PHE A 485 -3.36 -27.17 37.61
CA PHE A 485 -2.88 -28.55 37.86
C PHE A 485 -1.39 -28.67 38.23
N SER A 486 -0.71 -27.60 38.68
CA SER A 486 0.72 -27.68 39.08
C SER A 486 1.01 -27.38 40.54
N ASN A 487 0.01 -27.28 41.43
CA ASN A 487 0.24 -26.94 42.83
C ASN A 487 -0.25 -27.97 43.88
N SER A 488 -0.62 -29.18 43.48
CA SER A 488 -1.07 -30.24 44.41
C SER A 488 -0.07 -31.37 44.67
N SER A 489 1.18 -31.30 44.17
CA SER A 489 2.18 -32.37 44.36
C SER A 489 3.43 -31.99 45.17
N LYS A 490 3.40 -30.88 45.94
CA LYS A 490 4.53 -30.48 46.81
C LYS A 490 4.20 -30.28 48.29
N GLN A 491 3.10 -30.83 48.80
CA GLN A 491 2.85 -30.95 50.23
C GLN A 491 2.34 -32.35 50.56
N GLN A 492 3.25 -33.33 50.62
CA GLN A 492 3.16 -34.52 51.48
C GLN A 492 4.48 -35.32 51.38
N ILE A 493 5.54 -34.76 51.97
CA ILE A 493 6.61 -35.56 52.58
C ILE A 493 6.89 -34.90 53.94
N LYS A 494 6.09 -35.29 54.92
CA LYS A 494 6.46 -35.45 56.33
C LYS A 494 5.45 -36.37 56.98
#